data_AF-A0A7Y4RGD7-F1
#
_entry.id   AF-A0A7Y4RGD7-F1
#
_cell.length_a   1.000
_cell.length_b   1.000
_cell.length_c   1.000
_cell.angle_alpha   90.00
_cell.angle_beta   90.00
_cell.angle_gamma   90.00
#
_symmetry.space_group_name_H-M   'P 1'
#
loop_
_entity.id
_entity.type
_entity.pdbx_description
1 polymer ?
#
loop_
_entity_poly.entity_id
_entity_poly.type
_entity_poly.pdbx_seq_one_letter_code
_entity_poly.pdbx_strand_id
1 'polypeptide(L)'
;MPTSLEDVRVLKSVEQIADAIYKISSRWDDFAKDVVGKQISRAADSIGANIAESFGRFHFGEKIQFLYYARGSLFETKYWLNRASARELMSSADSQSYATRLTEIARQLNLYVSSLKGQRSGEITVAKTVKESPIEYLTSRLPENFPEILFDETDIAWLESPPSNSPIP
;
A
#
# COMPACT_ATOMS: atom_id res chain seq x y z
N MET A 1 19.84 2.80 10.63
CA MET A 1 19.86 4.22 10.24
C MET A 1 18.89 4.40 9.09
N PRO A 2 18.08 5.47 9.02
CA PRO A 2 17.29 5.75 7.82
C PRO A 2 18.25 5.78 6.63
N THR A 3 18.01 4.91 5.65
CA THR A 3 18.96 4.66 4.57
C THR A 3 18.96 5.77 3.52
N SER A 4 17.93 6.62 3.50
CA SER A 4 17.84 7.79 2.63
C SER A 4 16.97 8.92 3.21
N LEU A 5 17.09 10.15 2.67
CA LEU A 5 16.19 11.27 3.02
C LEU A 5 14.78 11.04 2.47
N GLU A 6 14.67 10.27 1.39
CA GLU A 6 13.43 9.91 0.71
C GLU A 6 12.54 9.07 1.63
N ASP A 7 13.13 8.10 2.34
CA ASP A 7 12.45 7.23 3.32
C ASP A 7 11.70 8.06 4.39
N VAL A 8 12.35 9.09 4.93
CA VAL A 8 11.78 9.99 5.94
C VAL A 8 10.67 10.86 5.32
N ARG A 9 10.79 11.23 4.05
CA ARG A 9 9.76 12.01 3.33
C ARG A 9 8.51 11.17 3.08
N VAL A 10 8.64 9.88 2.74
CA VAL A 10 7.49 8.99 2.57
C VAL A 10 6.71 8.89 3.88
N LEU A 11 7.40 8.59 4.98
CA LEU A 11 6.77 8.46 6.30
C LEU A 11 6.04 9.75 6.70
N LYS A 12 6.69 10.91 6.55
CA LYS A 12 6.07 12.21 6.83
C LYS A 12 4.84 12.46 5.96
N SER A 13 4.86 12.04 4.70
CA SER A 13 3.73 12.20 3.79
C SER A 13 2.54 11.33 4.21
N VAL A 14 2.82 10.11 4.69
CA VAL A 14 1.82 9.21 5.26
C VAL A 14 1.20 9.79 6.53
N GLU A 15 2.03 10.25 7.48
CA GLU A 15 1.57 10.88 8.73
C GLU A 15 0.63 12.07 8.45
N GLN A 16 1.00 12.93 7.49
CA GLN A 16 0.15 14.06 7.11
C GLN A 16 -1.22 13.64 6.56
N ILE A 17 -1.29 12.53 5.81
CA ILE A 17 -2.56 12.01 5.30
C ILE A 17 -3.36 11.38 6.44
N ALA A 18 -2.72 10.57 7.28
CA ALA A 18 -3.36 9.91 8.42
C ALA A 18 -3.96 10.93 9.39
N ASP A 19 -3.20 11.97 9.75
CA ASP A 19 -3.69 13.08 10.58
C ASP A 19 -4.88 13.81 9.97
N ALA A 20 -4.85 14.06 8.66
CA ALA A 20 -5.94 14.74 7.96
C ALA A 20 -7.21 13.88 7.94
N ILE A 21 -7.07 12.59 7.65
CA ILE A 21 -8.16 11.61 7.69
C ILE A 21 -8.75 11.50 9.10
N TYR A 22 -7.92 11.42 10.13
CA TYR A 22 -8.35 11.39 11.53
C TYR A 22 -9.12 12.67 11.91
N LYS A 23 -8.60 13.84 11.55
CA LYS A 23 -9.25 15.13 11.83
C LYS A 23 -10.63 15.26 11.16
N ILE A 24 -10.80 14.70 9.96
CA ILE A 24 -12.09 14.74 9.27
C ILE A 24 -13.04 13.71 9.90
N SER A 25 -12.62 12.46 10.02
CA SER A 25 -13.46 11.36 10.49
C SER A 25 -13.90 11.50 11.96
N SER A 26 -13.09 12.14 12.80
CA SER A 26 -13.43 12.44 14.20
C SER A 26 -14.61 13.40 14.36
N ARG A 27 -14.97 14.15 13.31
CA ARG A 27 -16.08 15.10 13.29
C ARG A 27 -17.41 14.50 12.84
N TRP A 28 -17.42 13.26 12.34
CA TRP A 28 -18.64 12.60 11.90
C TRP A 28 -19.56 12.23 13.09
N ASP A 29 -20.83 11.98 12.80
CA ASP A 29 -21.80 11.48 13.78
C ASP A 29 -21.40 10.10 14.32
N ASP A 30 -21.87 9.75 15.51
CA ASP A 30 -21.38 8.60 16.27
C ASP A 30 -21.43 7.28 15.50
N PHE A 31 -22.53 7.00 14.79
CA PHE A 31 -22.63 5.77 13.99
C PHE A 31 -21.60 5.74 12.84
N ALA A 32 -21.49 6.83 12.07
CA ALA A 32 -20.55 6.93 10.95
C ALA A 32 -19.09 6.90 11.43
N LYS A 33 -18.80 7.57 12.55
CA LYS A 33 -17.51 7.56 13.22
C LYS A 33 -17.13 6.17 13.69
N ASP A 34 -18.06 5.42 14.27
CA ASP A 34 -17.79 4.06 14.76
C ASP A 34 -17.52 3.08 13.60
N VAL A 35 -18.34 3.10 12.56
CA VAL A 35 -18.29 2.10 11.48
C VAL A 35 -17.34 2.44 10.33
N VAL A 36 -17.12 3.72 10.03
CA VAL A 36 -16.19 4.18 8.98
C VAL A 36 -15.01 4.92 9.58
N GLY A 37 -15.26 5.88 10.47
CA GLY A 37 -14.23 6.77 10.99
C GLY A 37 -13.09 6.01 11.67
N LYS A 38 -13.43 5.09 12.58
CA LYS A 38 -12.43 4.25 13.24
C LYS A 38 -11.67 3.34 12.26
N GLN A 39 -12.34 2.82 11.23
CA GLN A 39 -11.71 1.92 10.27
C GLN A 39 -10.74 2.66 9.36
N ILE A 40 -11.15 3.80 8.80
CA ILE A 40 -10.30 4.61 7.92
C ILE A 40 -9.09 5.17 8.67
N SER A 41 -9.26 5.62 9.92
CA SER A 41 -8.14 6.08 10.75
C SER A 41 -7.15 4.97 11.03
N ARG A 42 -7.62 3.79 11.48
CA ARG A 42 -6.74 2.65 11.75
C ARG A 42 -5.98 2.18 10.50
N ALA A 43 -6.67 2.10 9.37
CA ALA A 43 -6.05 1.74 8.10
C ALA A 43 -4.96 2.76 7.72
N ALA A 44 -5.24 4.07 7.81
CA ALA A 44 -4.29 5.11 7.48
C ALA A 44 -3.07 5.12 8.42
N ASP A 45 -3.29 5.04 9.73
CA ASP A 45 -2.22 4.99 10.74
C ASP A 45 -1.34 3.74 10.57
N SER A 46 -1.96 2.61 10.22
CA SER A 46 -1.26 1.34 9.98
C SER A 46 -0.25 1.42 8.83
N ILE A 47 -0.45 2.30 7.85
CA ILE A 47 0.54 2.53 6.78
C ILE A 47 1.85 3.02 7.40
N GLY A 48 1.78 4.07 8.22
CA GLY A 48 2.94 4.67 8.87
C GLY A 48 3.58 3.74 9.89
N ALA A 49 2.77 3.04 10.68
CA ALA A 49 3.22 2.06 11.66
C ALA A 49 4.05 0.94 11.00
N ASN A 50 3.55 0.35 9.91
CA ASN A 50 4.27 -0.71 9.19
C ASN A 50 5.56 -0.21 8.53
N ILE A 51 5.58 1.03 8.00
CA ILE A 51 6.82 1.64 7.48
C ILE A 51 7.85 1.82 8.61
N ALA A 52 7.43 2.35 9.77
CA ALA A 52 8.28 2.53 10.93
C ALA A 52 8.83 1.19 11.44
N GLU A 53 7.99 0.15 11.53
CA GLU A 53 8.42 -1.19 11.89
C GLU A 53 9.45 -1.77 10.91
N SER A 54 9.25 -1.57 9.60
CA SER A 54 10.22 -1.96 8.57
C SER A 54 11.60 -1.36 8.83
N PHE A 55 11.69 -0.08 9.24
CA PHE A 55 12.98 0.53 9.58
C PHE A 55 13.67 -0.15 10.76
N GLY A 56 12.90 -0.59 11.75
CA GLY A 56 13.40 -1.32 12.93
C GLY A 56 13.87 -2.75 12.65
N ARG A 57 13.50 -3.37 11.53
CA ARG A 57 13.93 -4.73 11.19
C ARG A 57 15.38 -4.78 10.71
N PHE A 58 16.06 -5.89 11.00
CA PHE A 58 17.45 -6.11 10.59
C PHE A 58 17.54 -6.73 9.19
N HIS A 59 16.74 -7.77 8.91
CA HIS A 59 16.83 -8.51 7.65
C HIS A 59 15.98 -7.90 6.53
N PHE A 60 16.53 -7.85 5.31
CA PHE A 60 15.85 -7.31 4.13
C PHE A 60 14.50 -7.98 3.83
N GLY A 61 14.38 -9.29 4.06
CA GLY A 61 13.12 -10.02 3.86
C GLY A 61 11.99 -9.49 4.76
N GLU A 62 12.27 -9.31 6.05
CA GLU A 62 11.31 -8.74 6.99
C GLU A 62 10.99 -7.28 6.66
N LYS A 63 12.00 -6.47 6.31
CA LYS A 63 11.79 -5.08 5.87
C LYS A 63 10.76 -5.01 4.73
N ILE A 64 10.95 -5.84 3.71
CA ILE A 64 10.06 -5.90 2.55
C ILE A 64 8.66 -6.38 2.95
N GLN A 65 8.55 -7.38 3.82
CA GLN A 65 7.27 -7.88 4.30
C GLN A 65 6.45 -6.78 5.00
N PHE A 66 7.06 -5.99 5.88
CA PHE A 66 6.39 -4.85 6.52
C PHE A 66 5.98 -3.77 5.51
N LEU A 67 6.79 -3.49 4.49
CA LEU A 67 6.39 -2.57 3.41
C LEU A 67 5.20 -3.10 2.60
N TYR A 68 5.05 -4.42 2.46
CA TYR A 68 3.85 -5.02 1.87
C TYR A 68 2.62 -4.87 2.76
N TYR A 69 2.77 -4.97 4.08
CA TYR A 69 1.67 -4.65 5.00
C TYR A 69 1.27 -3.18 4.92
N ALA A 70 2.23 -2.26 4.86
CA ALA A 70 1.96 -0.84 4.62
C ALA A 70 1.18 -0.61 3.33
N ARG A 71 1.55 -1.31 2.25
CA ARG A 71 0.82 -1.28 0.97
C ARG A 71 -0.59 -1.85 1.09
N GLY A 72 -0.79 -2.92 1.85
CA GLY A 72 -2.12 -3.47 2.15
C GLY A 72 -3.01 -2.44 2.87
N SER A 73 -2.51 -1.82 3.93
CA SER A 73 -3.21 -0.76 4.68
C SER A 73 -3.51 0.47 3.81
N LEU A 74 -2.66 0.77 2.82
CA LEU A 74 -2.90 1.85 1.86
C LEU A 74 -4.12 1.57 0.99
N PHE A 75 -4.24 0.36 0.44
CA PHE A 75 -5.42 -0.03 -0.32
C PHE A 75 -6.68 -0.10 0.54
N GLU A 76 -6.56 -0.57 1.77
CA GLU A 76 -7.65 -0.53 2.74
C GLU A 76 -8.10 0.91 3.03
N THR A 77 -7.17 1.85 3.16
CA THR A 77 -7.48 3.28 3.32
C THR A 77 -8.24 3.82 2.10
N LYS A 78 -7.81 3.49 0.87
CA LYS A 78 -8.53 3.86 -0.36
C LYS A 78 -9.94 3.27 -0.40
N TYR A 79 -10.11 2.02 0.01
CA TYR A 79 -11.43 1.39 0.12
C TYR A 79 -12.34 2.20 1.07
N TRP A 80 -11.84 2.57 2.25
CA TRP A 80 -12.64 3.34 3.21
C TRP A 80 -12.92 4.77 2.76
N LEU A 81 -12.02 5.42 2.01
CA LEU A 81 -12.31 6.70 1.34
C LEU A 81 -13.49 6.58 0.37
N ASN A 82 -13.52 5.50 -0.43
CA ASN A 82 -14.67 5.23 -1.31
C ASN A 82 -15.96 5.01 -0.52
N ARG A 83 -15.89 4.29 0.62
CA ARG A 83 -17.07 4.11 1.50
C ARG A 83 -17.53 5.42 2.13
N ALA A 84 -16.61 6.31 2.51
CA ALA A 84 -16.93 7.63 3.05
C ALA A 84 -17.64 8.50 2.00
N SER A 85 -17.12 8.52 0.77
CA SER A 85 -17.72 9.22 -0.37
C SER A 85 -19.13 8.68 -0.70
N ALA A 86 -19.27 7.36 -0.86
CA ALA A 86 -20.55 6.73 -1.19
C ALA A 86 -21.63 6.87 -0.10
N ARG A 87 -21.24 7.22 1.13
CA ARG A 87 -22.13 7.50 2.27
C ARG A 87 -22.27 8.98 2.56
N GLU A 88 -21.77 9.83 1.66
CA GLU A 88 -21.83 11.30 1.76
C GLU A 88 -21.18 11.85 3.04
N LEU A 89 -20.24 11.12 3.65
CA LEU A 89 -19.47 11.53 4.83
C LEU A 89 -18.29 12.45 4.47
N MET A 90 -17.87 12.41 3.21
CA MET A 90 -16.80 13.20 2.63
C MET A 90 -17.14 13.50 1.18
N SER A 91 -16.78 14.68 0.67
CA SER A 91 -16.99 14.99 -0.74
C SER A 91 -16.19 14.03 -1.64
N SER A 92 -16.72 13.74 -2.83
CA SER A 92 -16.01 12.93 -3.82
C SER A 92 -14.68 13.57 -4.23
N ALA A 93 -14.62 14.91 -4.28
CA ALA A 93 -13.40 15.65 -4.61
C ALA A 93 -12.31 15.47 -3.54
N ASP A 94 -12.66 15.59 -2.26
CA ASP A 94 -11.72 15.36 -1.15
C ASP A 94 -11.25 13.91 -1.12
N SER A 95 -12.18 12.96 -1.27
CA SER A 95 -11.88 11.53 -1.30
C SER A 95 -10.90 11.19 -2.42
N GLN A 96 -11.13 11.74 -3.62
CA GLN A 96 -10.24 11.56 -4.78
C GLN A 96 -8.87 12.21 -4.56
N SER A 97 -8.83 13.38 -3.93
CA SER A 97 -7.58 14.07 -3.57
C SER A 97 -6.71 13.21 -2.64
N TYR A 98 -7.29 12.64 -1.58
CA TYR A 98 -6.58 11.71 -0.70
C TYR A 98 -6.15 10.43 -1.42
N ALA A 99 -7.04 9.84 -2.23
CA ALA A 99 -6.73 8.64 -2.99
C ALA A 99 -5.55 8.85 -3.96
N THR A 100 -5.45 10.03 -4.58
CA THR A 100 -4.35 10.40 -5.48
C THR A 100 -3.03 10.50 -4.71
N ARG A 101 -3.03 11.15 -3.55
CA ARG A 101 -1.84 11.25 -2.68
C ARG A 101 -1.38 9.89 -2.18
N LEU A 102 -2.32 9.01 -1.83
CA LEU A 102 -2.01 7.62 -1.45
C LEU A 102 -1.40 6.84 -2.63
N THR A 103 -1.88 7.02 -3.86
CA THR A 103 -1.28 6.38 -5.04
C THR A 103 0.18 6.81 -5.26
N GLU A 104 0.51 8.09 -5.02
CA GLU A 104 1.91 8.54 -5.11
C GLU A 104 2.79 7.92 -4.01
N ILE A 105 2.27 7.79 -2.78
CA ILE A 105 2.97 7.07 -1.70
C ILE A 105 3.20 5.60 -2.07
N ALA A 106 2.20 4.93 -2.65
CA ALA A 106 2.33 3.55 -3.11
C ALA A 106 3.46 3.39 -4.15
N ARG A 107 3.60 4.36 -5.07
CA ARG A 107 4.71 4.40 -6.03
C ARG A 107 6.06 4.52 -5.32
N GLN A 108 6.17 5.41 -4.32
CA GLN A 108 7.39 5.59 -3.54
C GLN A 108 7.75 4.33 -2.72
N LEU A 109 6.77 3.68 -2.11
CA LEU A 109 6.96 2.42 -1.39
C LEU A 109 7.48 1.30 -2.32
N ASN A 110 6.96 1.21 -3.54
CA ASN A 110 7.43 0.22 -4.50
C ASN A 110 8.87 0.48 -4.95
N LEU A 111 9.27 1.74 -5.14
CA LEU A 111 10.67 2.09 -5.41
C LEU A 111 11.57 1.67 -4.24
N TYR A 112 11.14 1.90 -3.00
CA TYR A 112 11.89 1.50 -1.82
C TYR A 112 12.04 -0.02 -1.72
N VAL A 113 10.95 -0.79 -1.91
CA VAL A 113 10.99 -2.25 -1.96
C VAL A 113 11.95 -2.75 -3.04
N SER A 114 11.95 -2.10 -4.21
CA SER A 114 12.83 -2.48 -5.33
C SER A 114 14.30 -2.24 -5.00
N SER A 115 14.61 -1.12 -4.35
CA SER A 115 15.96 -0.81 -3.83
C SER A 115 16.44 -1.87 -2.82
N LEU A 116 15.60 -2.23 -1.83
CA LEU A 116 15.93 -3.25 -0.83
C LEU A 116 16.14 -4.64 -1.46
N LYS A 117 15.34 -5.00 -2.48
CA LYS A 117 15.54 -6.25 -3.23
C LYS A 117 16.89 -6.25 -3.97
N GLY A 118 17.29 -5.12 -4.56
CA GLY A 118 18.60 -4.98 -5.20
C GLY A 118 19.75 -5.19 -4.22
N GLN A 119 19.68 -4.58 -3.02
CA GLN A 119 20.68 -4.76 -1.96
C GLN A 119 20.76 -6.20 -1.48
N ARG A 120 19.61 -6.85 -1.27
CA ARG A 120 19.54 -8.28 -0.91
C ARG A 120 20.20 -9.18 -1.96
N SER A 121 19.99 -8.92 -3.25
CA SER A 121 20.62 -9.70 -4.33
C SER A 121 22.13 -9.49 -4.42
N GLY A 122 22.65 -8.33 -3.96
CA GLY A 122 24.08 -8.08 -3.83
C GLY A 122 24.74 -8.87 -2.70
N GLU A 123 24.02 -9.15 -1.61
CA GLU A 123 24.49 -10.01 -0.50
C GLU A 123 24.36 -11.51 -0.81
N ILE A 124 23.38 -11.93 -1.63
CA ILE A 124 23.16 -13.33 -2.04
C ILE A 124 24.02 -13.65 -3.28
N THR A 125 25.34 -13.71 -3.13
CA THR A 125 26.21 -14.39 -4.12
C THR A 125 26.72 -15.75 -3.63
N VAL A 126 26.30 -16.22 -2.44
CA VAL A 126 26.71 -17.53 -1.91
C VAL A 126 25.53 -18.27 -1.25
N ALA A 127 24.65 -18.87 -2.06
CA ALA A 127 23.94 -20.10 -1.69
C ALA A 127 23.29 -20.71 -2.94
N LYS A 128 23.73 -21.92 -3.32
CA LYS A 128 23.09 -22.73 -4.38
C LYS A 128 21.71 -23.18 -3.90
N THR A 129 20.65 -22.66 -4.51
CA THR A 129 19.27 -23.11 -4.27
C THR A 129 19.03 -24.47 -4.92
N VAL A 130 18.61 -25.45 -4.12
CA VAL A 130 18.00 -26.70 -4.62
C VAL A 130 16.53 -26.39 -4.95
N LYS A 131 16.11 -26.64 -6.20
CA LYS A 131 14.70 -26.49 -6.62
C LYS A 131 13.96 -27.81 -6.43
N GLU A 132 12.79 -27.77 -5.81
CA GLU A 132 11.82 -28.87 -5.84
C GLU A 132 10.96 -28.81 -7.11
N SER A 133 10.45 -29.96 -7.54
CA SER A 133 9.62 -30.10 -8.74
C SER A 133 8.23 -29.48 -8.54
N PRO A 134 7.66 -28.76 -9.53
CA PRO A 134 6.33 -28.18 -9.40
C PRO A 134 5.24 -29.25 -9.25
N ILE A 135 4.30 -29.03 -8.33
CA ILE A 135 3.07 -29.81 -8.21
C ILE A 135 1.99 -29.13 -9.06
N GLU A 136 1.35 -29.87 -9.96
CA GLU A 136 0.26 -29.39 -10.81
C GLU A 136 -1.06 -29.37 -10.00
N TYR A 137 -1.63 -28.18 -9.79
CA TYR A 137 -2.92 -28.03 -9.13
C TYR A 137 -4.05 -28.01 -10.16
N LEU A 138 -5.05 -28.87 -9.99
CA LEU A 138 -6.27 -28.91 -10.83
C LEU A 138 -7.15 -27.68 -10.53
N THR A 139 -7.14 -26.66 -11.39
CA THR A 139 -7.97 -25.43 -11.26
C THR A 139 -9.34 -25.51 -11.94
N SER A 140 -9.72 -26.68 -12.47
CA SER A 140 -10.95 -26.84 -13.22
C SER A 140 -12.19 -26.84 -12.32
N ARG A 141 -12.73 -25.64 -12.02
CA ARG A 141 -14.16 -25.25 -11.90
C ARG A 141 -14.31 -24.04 -10.98
N LEU A 142 -14.31 -22.85 -11.57
CA LEU A 142 -14.93 -21.66 -10.96
C LEU A 142 -16.24 -21.37 -11.70
N PRO A 143 -17.36 -21.11 -11.00
CA PRO A 143 -18.64 -20.80 -11.63
C PRO A 143 -18.64 -19.43 -12.35
N GLU A 144 -19.30 -19.36 -13.49
CA GLU A 144 -19.18 -18.28 -14.50
C GLU A 144 -19.82 -16.91 -14.14
N ASN A 145 -20.51 -16.77 -13.01
CA ASN A 145 -21.24 -15.54 -12.66
C ASN A 145 -20.65 -14.82 -11.44
N PHE A 146 -19.51 -14.16 -11.64
CA PHE A 146 -19.00 -13.16 -10.71
C PHE A 146 -19.48 -11.76 -11.12
N PRO A 147 -20.01 -10.93 -10.20
CA PRO A 147 -20.37 -9.54 -10.49
C PRO A 147 -19.11 -8.71 -10.84
N GLU A 148 -19.27 -7.71 -11.71
CA GLU A 148 -18.19 -6.83 -12.19
C GLU A 148 -17.32 -6.27 -11.05
N ILE A 149 -16.01 -6.50 -11.18
CA ILE A 149 -14.99 -6.20 -10.17
C ILE A 149 -14.46 -4.79 -10.44
N LEU A 150 -14.57 -3.88 -9.46
CA LEU A 150 -14.01 -2.51 -9.48
C LEU A 150 -12.48 -2.46 -9.25
N PHE A 151 -11.84 -3.62 -9.25
CA PHE A 151 -10.40 -3.82 -9.28
C PHE A 151 -10.14 -4.71 -10.48
N ASP A 152 -9.63 -4.11 -11.54
CA ASP A 152 -9.26 -4.86 -12.74
C ASP A 152 -7.74 -5.03 -12.81
N GLU A 153 -7.26 -5.78 -13.79
CA GLU A 153 -5.82 -6.00 -13.97
C GLU A 153 -5.04 -4.69 -14.22
N THR A 154 -5.71 -3.60 -14.62
CA THR A 154 -5.06 -2.30 -14.85
C THR A 154 -4.62 -1.64 -13.54
N ASP A 155 -5.33 -1.87 -12.43
CA ASP A 155 -4.91 -1.47 -11.08
C ASP A 155 -3.67 -2.22 -10.60
N ILE A 156 -3.35 -3.35 -11.23
CA ILE A 156 -2.17 -4.19 -10.97
C ILE A 156 -1.06 -3.92 -11.99
N ALA A 157 -1.36 -3.34 -13.16
CA ALA A 157 -0.39 -3.18 -14.25
C ALA A 157 0.89 -2.39 -13.86
N TRP A 158 0.78 -1.45 -12.92
CA TRP A 158 1.92 -0.70 -12.39
C TRP A 158 2.76 -1.48 -11.35
N LEU A 159 2.27 -2.61 -10.83
CA LEU A 159 3.02 -3.54 -9.97
C LEU A 159 4.00 -4.41 -10.77
N GLU A 160 3.73 -4.62 -12.05
CA GLU A 160 4.53 -5.47 -12.93
C GLU A 160 5.50 -4.68 -13.83
N SER A 161 5.29 -3.37 -13.95
CA SER A 161 6.12 -2.51 -14.80
C SER A 161 7.24 -1.86 -13.97
N PRO A 162 8.54 -2.13 -14.23
CA PRO A 162 9.61 -1.29 -13.71
C PRO A 162 9.45 0.14 -14.26
N PRO A 163 9.88 1.19 -13.53
CA PRO A 163 9.78 2.56 -14.04
C PRO A 163 10.53 2.63 -15.38
N SER A 164 9.82 2.94 -16.46
CA SER A 164 10.46 3.25 -17.73
C SER A 164 11.24 4.54 -17.54
N ASN A 165 12.57 4.49 -17.69
CA ASN A 165 13.37 5.68 -17.93
C ASN A 165 12.96 6.24 -19.30
N SER A 166 11.97 7.12 -19.30
CA SER A 166 11.69 8.01 -20.43
C SER A 166 11.96 9.44 -19.95
N PRO A 167 12.82 10.20 -20.65
CA PRO A 167 13.08 11.59 -20.30
C PRO A 167 11.80 12.39 -20.56
N ILE A 168 11.48 13.30 -19.63
CA ILE A 168 10.39 14.26 -19.79
C ILE A 168 10.82 15.26 -20.88
N PRO A 169 9.94 15.61 -21.84
CA PRO A 169 10.22 16.63 -22.85
C PRO A 169 10.38 18.04 -22.27
#